data_AF-A0A4Q4BXZ6-F1
#
_entry.id   AF-A0A4Q4BXZ6-F1
#
_cell.length_a   1.000
_cell.length_b   1.000
_cell.length_c   1.000
_cell.angle_alpha   90.00
_cell.angle_beta   90.00
_cell.angle_gamma   90.00
#
_symmetry.space_group_name_H-M   'P 1'
#
loop_
_entity.id
_entity.type
_entity.pdbx_description
1 polymer ?
#
loop_
_entity_poly.entity_id
_entity_poly.type
_entity_poly.pdbx_seq_one_letter_code
_entity_poly.pdbx_strand_id
1 'polypeptide(L)'
;MAQAFTRDPDDGARIIGFLEDVERSLVIELMYQTSVLLSDGSEDAGETDEKGAPSDGDTHDDLFAALSRSMAEREAPQDPALRRLLPDGVKNDDAAASEFRRLTESTLRDGKLRNLDIAMRALEEGFVDEEQAAAIADDVYERANDPAARDERDDAGEREGNDDNLQDGLSDGSREVVLDEASARAMMMALTDVRLVLAERLGLRTDEDAEALSRQVEREDAPNSPEDLLAAYYDFLTWMSESLTLAVMRKA
;
A
#
# COMPACT_ATOMS: atom_id res chain seq x y z
N MET A 1 17.12 19.61 13.48
CA MET A 1 16.26 19.28 12.33
C MET A 1 14.89 18.96 12.89
N ALA A 2 13.82 19.41 12.24
CA ALA A 2 12.49 18.95 12.57
C ALA A 2 12.43 17.42 12.36
N GLN A 3 11.86 16.68 13.31
CA GLN A 3 11.68 15.23 13.24
C GLN A 3 10.17 14.98 13.27
N ALA A 4 9.65 14.31 12.24
CA ALA A 4 8.27 13.83 12.24
C ALA A 4 8.07 12.80 13.34
N PHE A 5 9.08 11.97 13.63
CA PHE A 5 8.99 10.88 14.59
C PHE A 5 10.12 10.93 15.63
N THR A 6 9.79 10.60 16.87
CA THR A 6 10.73 10.38 17.96
C THR A 6 10.38 9.09 18.72
N ARG A 7 11.37 8.45 19.34
CA ARG A 7 11.09 7.39 20.32
C ARG A 7 10.53 8.03 21.58
N ASP A 8 9.52 7.40 22.16
CA ASP A 8 8.91 7.84 23.42
C ASP A 8 9.95 7.71 24.56
N PRO A 9 10.19 8.78 25.34
CA PRO A 9 11.15 8.77 26.43
C PRO A 9 10.71 7.94 27.65
N ASP A 10 9.40 7.74 27.82
CA ASP A 10 8.80 7.03 28.95
C ASP A 10 8.56 5.54 28.64
N ASP A 11 8.24 5.23 27.37
CA ASP A 11 8.14 3.86 26.86
C ASP A 11 9.04 3.68 25.63
N GLY A 12 10.24 3.15 25.85
CA GLY A 12 11.18 2.91 24.77
C GLY A 12 10.63 2.04 23.64
N ALA A 13 9.56 1.25 23.81
CA ALA A 13 8.97 0.46 22.73
C ALA A 13 8.09 1.29 21.77
N ARG A 14 7.70 2.51 22.15
CA ARG A 14 6.79 3.36 21.37
C ARG A 14 7.53 4.42 20.57
N ILE A 15 6.92 4.78 19.45
CA ILE A 15 7.35 5.88 18.59
C ILE A 15 6.21 6.87 18.49
N ILE A 16 6.51 8.15 18.70
CA ILE A 16 5.55 9.25 18.62
C ILE A 16 5.85 10.03 17.35
N GLY A 17 4.85 10.11 16.47
CA GLY A 17 4.83 10.92 15.26
C GLY A 17 4.10 12.23 15.48
N PHE A 18 4.60 13.33 14.97
CA PHE A 18 3.98 14.65 14.97
C PHE A 18 3.71 15.03 13.52
N LEU A 19 2.45 14.90 13.10
CA LEU A 19 2.02 15.26 11.76
C LEU A 19 0.89 16.28 11.85
N GLU A 20 0.91 17.27 10.97
CA GLU A 20 -0.23 18.15 10.75
C GLU A 20 -1.40 17.38 10.12
N ASP A 21 -2.63 17.86 10.30
CA ASP A 21 -3.82 17.16 9.81
C ASP A 21 -3.80 17.00 8.28
N VAL A 22 -3.26 18.00 7.57
CA VAL A 22 -3.11 17.99 6.11
C VAL A 22 -2.06 16.96 5.68
N GLU A 23 -0.92 16.94 6.36
CA GLU A 23 0.17 15.98 6.11
C GLU A 23 -0.30 14.54 6.34
N ARG A 24 -1.01 14.30 7.45
CA ARG A 24 -1.58 13.01 7.80
C ARG A 24 -2.59 12.53 6.77
N SER A 25 -3.53 13.40 6.40
CA SER A 25 -4.56 13.10 5.39
C SER A 25 -3.94 12.77 4.04
N LEU A 26 -2.89 13.49 3.65
CA LEU A 26 -2.15 13.23 2.42
C LEU A 26 -1.50 11.84 2.43
N VAL A 27 -0.83 11.45 3.53
CA VAL A 27 -0.19 10.13 3.61
C VAL A 27 -1.22 9.01 3.52
N ILE A 28 -2.34 9.14 4.24
CA ILE A 28 -3.44 8.17 4.20
C ILE A 28 -3.97 8.03 2.77
N GLU A 29 -4.24 9.14 2.09
CA GLU A 29 -4.74 9.13 0.70
C GLU A 29 -3.75 8.46 -0.26
N LEU A 30 -2.45 8.75 -0.15
CA LEU A 30 -1.44 8.12 -1.00
C LEU A 30 -1.30 6.61 -0.75
N MET A 31 -1.43 6.18 0.52
CA MET A 31 -1.47 4.76 0.88
C MET A 31 -2.71 4.07 0.32
N TYR A 32 -3.87 4.72 0.39
CA TYR A 32 -5.11 4.22 -0.20
C TYR A 32 -4.99 4.08 -1.72
N GLN A 33 -4.48 5.08 -2.43
CA GLN A 33 -4.27 4.98 -3.88
C GLN A 33 -3.31 3.84 -4.25
N THR A 34 -2.28 3.61 -3.43
CA THR A 34 -1.35 2.49 -3.63
C THR A 34 -2.03 1.14 -3.37
N SER A 35 -2.95 1.04 -2.41
CA SER A 35 -3.69 -0.19 -2.12
C SER A 35 -4.70 -0.52 -3.24
N VAL A 36 -5.37 0.49 -3.80
CA VAL A 36 -6.23 0.34 -4.98
C VAL A 36 -5.42 -0.15 -6.17
N LEU A 37 -4.28 0.46 -6.47
CA LEU A 37 -3.38 0.03 -7.55
C LEU A 37 -2.97 -1.45 -7.39
N LEU A 38 -2.63 -1.87 -6.18
CA LEU A 38 -2.26 -3.27 -5.88
C LEU A 38 -3.43 -4.24 -5.98
N SER A 39 -4.65 -3.78 -5.72
CA SER A 39 -5.88 -4.58 -5.77
C SER A 39 -6.35 -4.76 -7.22
N ASP A 40 -6.46 -3.69 -7.99
CA ASP A 40 -6.93 -3.70 -9.39
C ASP A 40 -5.96 -4.48 -10.29
N GLY A 41 -4.65 -4.34 -10.05
CA GLY A 41 -3.64 -5.09 -10.80
C GLY A 41 -3.65 -6.61 -10.59
N SER A 42 -4.56 -7.15 -9.77
CA SER A 42 -4.75 -8.59 -9.61
C SER A 42 -5.58 -9.21 -10.75
N GLU A 43 -6.39 -8.41 -11.45
CA GLU A 43 -7.27 -8.81 -12.57
C GLU A 43 -6.50 -8.94 -13.90
N ASP A 44 -5.45 -8.14 -14.07
CA ASP A 44 -4.61 -8.02 -15.29
C ASP A 44 -3.83 -9.30 -15.66
N ALA A 45 -3.87 -10.34 -14.80
CA ALA A 45 -3.12 -11.58 -14.96
C ALA A 45 -3.97 -12.78 -15.36
N GLY A 46 -5.25 -12.56 -15.74
CA GLY A 46 -6.21 -13.63 -16.01
C GLY A 46 -6.97 -13.53 -17.34
N GLU A 47 -6.93 -12.42 -18.07
CA GLU A 47 -7.65 -12.30 -19.34
C GLU A 47 -6.81 -12.87 -20.49
N THR A 48 -6.65 -14.21 -20.49
CA THR A 48 -6.55 -14.88 -21.79
C THR A 48 -7.93 -14.79 -22.44
N ASP A 49 -7.91 -14.32 -23.68
CA ASP A 49 -9.02 -13.93 -24.55
C ASP A 49 -9.96 -15.11 -24.91
N GLU A 50 -10.46 -15.85 -23.92
CA GLU A 50 -11.48 -16.88 -24.07
C GLU A 50 -12.82 -16.33 -23.59
N LYS A 51 -13.62 -15.83 -24.53
CA LYS A 51 -15.08 -15.77 -24.41
C LYS A 51 -15.61 -17.16 -24.07
N GLY A 52 -15.61 -17.52 -22.78
CA GLY A 52 -16.31 -18.66 -22.24
C GLY A 52 -17.80 -18.37 -22.29
N ALA A 53 -18.51 -19.02 -23.22
CA ALA A 53 -19.94 -19.15 -23.12
C ALA A 53 -20.32 -19.74 -21.75
N PRO A 54 -21.47 -19.40 -21.15
CA PRO A 54 -21.93 -20.08 -19.95
C PRO A 54 -22.11 -21.55 -20.31
N SER A 55 -21.25 -22.40 -19.75
CA SER A 55 -21.35 -23.85 -19.90
C SER A 55 -22.34 -24.34 -18.85
N ASP A 56 -23.39 -25.05 -19.26
CA ASP A 56 -24.28 -25.83 -18.38
C ASP A 56 -23.54 -27.06 -17.77
N GLY A 57 -22.26 -26.92 -17.40
CA GLY A 57 -21.30 -28.02 -17.23
C GLY A 57 -21.16 -28.54 -15.80
N ASP A 58 -20.86 -29.84 -15.68
CA ASP A 58 -20.63 -30.56 -14.42
C ASP A 58 -19.59 -29.87 -13.51
N THR A 59 -19.83 -29.88 -12.20
CA THR A 59 -18.96 -29.32 -11.13
C THR A 59 -17.49 -29.77 -11.19
N HIS A 60 -17.22 -30.89 -11.86
CA HIS A 60 -15.88 -31.41 -12.09
C HIS A 60 -15.09 -30.62 -13.16
N ASP A 61 -15.76 -30.12 -14.20
CA ASP A 61 -15.12 -29.32 -15.26
C ASP A 61 -14.78 -27.92 -14.74
N ASP A 62 -15.62 -27.35 -13.87
CA ASP A 62 -15.33 -26.08 -13.19
C ASP A 62 -14.12 -26.19 -12.27
N LEU A 63 -13.99 -27.29 -11.53
CA LEU A 63 -12.82 -27.56 -10.68
C LEU A 63 -11.55 -27.74 -11.53
N PHE A 64 -11.65 -28.42 -12.67
CA PHE A 64 -10.53 -28.62 -13.58
C PHE A 64 -10.11 -27.31 -14.27
N ALA A 65 -11.07 -26.48 -14.65
CA ALA A 65 -10.84 -25.15 -15.20
C ALA A 65 -10.23 -24.21 -14.14
N ALA A 66 -10.71 -24.25 -12.90
CA ALA A 66 -10.13 -23.50 -11.78
C ALA A 66 -8.68 -23.95 -11.49
N LEU A 67 -8.41 -25.26 -11.50
CA LEU A 67 -7.05 -25.78 -11.32
C LEU A 67 -6.14 -25.37 -12.48
N SER A 68 -6.62 -25.44 -13.73
CA SER A 68 -5.86 -25.04 -14.90
C SER A 68 -5.54 -23.54 -14.90
N ARG A 69 -6.49 -22.67 -14.50
CA ARG A 69 -6.24 -21.24 -14.28
C ARG A 69 -5.20 -20.99 -13.17
N SER A 70 -5.24 -21.77 -12.09
CA SER A 70 -4.23 -21.65 -11.02
C SER A 70 -2.82 -22.09 -11.44
N MET A 71 -2.73 -22.92 -12.49
CA MET A 71 -1.48 -23.42 -13.06
C MET A 71 -1.00 -22.60 -14.26
N ALA A 72 -1.83 -21.70 -14.80
CA ALA A 72 -1.46 -20.85 -15.93
C ALA A 72 -0.32 -19.89 -15.56
N GLU A 73 0.55 -19.65 -16.53
CA GLU A 73 1.64 -18.66 -16.44
C GLU A 73 1.07 -17.27 -16.15
N ARG A 74 1.68 -16.54 -15.19
CA ARG A 74 1.29 -15.15 -14.91
C ARG A 74 2.19 -14.21 -15.70
N GLU A 75 1.58 -13.42 -16.56
CA GLU A 75 2.26 -12.32 -17.25
C GLU A 75 2.70 -11.24 -16.25
N ALA A 76 3.69 -10.44 -16.64
CA ALA A 76 4.13 -9.31 -15.82
C ALA A 76 3.06 -8.21 -15.82
N PRO A 77 2.83 -7.50 -14.71
CA PRO A 77 1.86 -6.40 -14.68
C PRO A 77 2.15 -5.35 -15.77
N GLN A 78 1.11 -4.85 -16.44
CA GLN A 78 1.29 -3.84 -17.49
C GLN A 78 1.80 -2.51 -16.89
N ASP A 79 1.25 -2.12 -15.73
CA ASP A 79 1.65 -0.90 -15.04
C ASP A 79 3.13 -0.97 -14.57
N PRO A 80 3.99 -0.01 -15.01
CA PRO A 80 5.38 0.05 -14.57
C PRO A 80 5.56 0.18 -13.05
N ALA A 81 4.65 0.85 -12.35
CA ALA A 81 4.71 1.03 -10.90
C ALA A 81 4.43 -0.30 -10.19
N LEU A 82 3.47 -1.08 -10.70
CA LEU A 82 3.23 -2.44 -10.21
C LEU A 82 4.42 -3.36 -10.43
N ARG A 83 5.10 -3.28 -11.59
CA ARG A 83 6.35 -4.04 -11.82
C ARG A 83 7.46 -3.67 -10.83
N ARG A 84 7.48 -2.42 -10.36
CA ARG A 84 8.45 -1.96 -9.36
C ARG A 84 8.09 -2.45 -7.95
N LEU A 85 6.80 -2.49 -7.63
CA LEU A 85 6.29 -3.06 -6.37
C LEU A 85 6.43 -4.58 -6.33
N LEU A 86 6.20 -5.26 -7.45
CA LEU A 86 6.15 -6.71 -7.59
C LEU A 86 7.25 -7.18 -8.57
N PRO A 87 8.52 -7.15 -8.16
CA PRO A 87 9.62 -7.54 -9.03
C PRO A 87 9.59 -9.04 -9.34
N ASP A 88 10.07 -9.40 -10.54
CA ASP A 88 10.01 -10.77 -11.10
C ASP A 88 10.71 -11.86 -10.27
N GLY A 89 11.55 -11.49 -9.30
CA GLY A 89 12.29 -12.40 -8.42
C GLY A 89 13.43 -13.15 -9.10
N VAL A 90 13.21 -13.62 -10.33
CA VAL A 90 14.17 -14.27 -11.21
C VAL A 90 14.53 -13.32 -12.36
N LYS A 91 15.83 -13.23 -12.67
CA LYS A 91 16.35 -12.33 -13.72
C LYS A 91 16.80 -13.13 -14.94
N ASN A 92 16.53 -12.61 -16.13
CA ASN A 92 16.98 -13.14 -17.43
C ASN A 92 16.44 -14.54 -17.77
N ASP A 93 15.31 -14.94 -17.18
CA ASP A 93 14.60 -16.19 -17.50
C ASP A 93 13.10 -15.95 -17.36
N ASP A 94 12.43 -15.67 -18.48
CA ASP A 94 11.03 -15.25 -18.49
C ASP A 94 10.09 -16.38 -18.04
N ALA A 95 10.42 -17.63 -18.35
CA ALA A 95 9.64 -18.80 -17.94
C ALA A 95 9.75 -19.03 -16.43
N ALA A 96 10.97 -18.99 -15.88
CA ALA A 96 11.17 -19.10 -14.44
C ALA A 96 10.60 -17.90 -13.67
N ALA A 97 10.66 -16.69 -14.23
CA ALA A 97 10.03 -15.50 -13.65
C ALA A 97 8.51 -15.63 -13.61
N SER A 98 7.89 -16.15 -14.68
CA SER A 98 6.45 -16.41 -14.74
C SER A 98 6.01 -17.44 -13.68
N GLU A 99 6.76 -18.54 -13.52
CA GLU A 99 6.49 -19.53 -12.49
C GLU A 99 6.67 -18.94 -11.07
N PHE A 100 7.70 -18.12 -10.86
CA PHE A 100 7.94 -17.43 -9.60
C PHE A 100 6.79 -16.47 -9.25
N ARG A 101 6.31 -15.66 -10.21
CA ARG A 101 5.15 -14.77 -10.04
C ARG A 101 3.91 -15.56 -9.65
N ARG A 102 3.60 -16.62 -10.40
CA ARG A 102 2.46 -17.51 -10.12
C ARG A 102 2.45 -18.05 -8.69
N LEU A 103 3.63 -18.38 -8.16
CA LEU A 103 3.76 -18.95 -6.82
C LEU A 103 3.81 -17.92 -5.68
N THR A 104 4.27 -16.69 -5.94
CA THR A 104 4.65 -15.76 -4.86
C THR A 104 3.94 -14.40 -4.91
N GLU A 105 3.45 -13.97 -6.08
CA GLU A 105 2.92 -12.62 -6.28
C GLU A 105 1.71 -12.34 -5.38
N SER A 106 0.80 -13.31 -5.22
CA SER A 106 -0.36 -13.17 -4.32
C SER A 106 0.09 -12.93 -2.88
N THR A 107 1.01 -13.75 -2.36
CA THR A 107 1.52 -13.56 -0.99
C THR A 107 2.26 -12.23 -0.82
N LEU A 108 2.99 -11.78 -1.86
CA LEU A 108 3.65 -10.47 -1.85
C LEU A 108 2.63 -9.32 -1.84
N ARG A 109 1.60 -9.38 -2.69
CA ARG A 109 0.50 -8.40 -2.73
C ARG A 109 -0.21 -8.34 -1.38
N ASP A 110 -0.59 -9.48 -0.82
CA ASP A 110 -1.28 -9.53 0.47
C ASP A 110 -0.41 -8.92 1.58
N GLY A 111 0.90 -9.17 1.54
CA GLY A 111 1.85 -8.56 2.48
C GLY A 111 1.88 -7.04 2.40
N LYS A 112 1.90 -6.50 1.17
CA LYS A 112 1.87 -5.04 0.95
C LYS A 112 0.55 -4.42 1.37
N LEU A 113 -0.58 -5.03 0.98
CA LEU A 113 -1.92 -4.57 1.36
C LEU A 113 -2.09 -4.56 2.89
N ARG A 114 -1.64 -5.61 3.58
CA ARG A 114 -1.63 -5.63 5.06
C ARG A 114 -0.81 -4.50 5.66
N ASN A 115 0.39 -4.23 5.14
CA ASN A 115 1.23 -3.15 5.66
C ASN A 115 0.59 -1.77 5.44
N LEU A 116 -0.03 -1.55 4.28
CA LEU A 116 -0.76 -0.32 3.96
C LEU A 116 -1.96 -0.14 4.92
N ASP A 117 -2.76 -1.18 5.17
CA ASP A 117 -3.92 -1.11 6.07
C ASP A 117 -3.50 -0.78 7.51
N ILE A 118 -2.50 -1.49 8.05
CA ILE A 118 -1.98 -1.22 9.40
C ILE A 118 -1.45 0.22 9.50
N ALA A 119 -0.73 0.69 8.48
CA ALA A 119 -0.19 2.04 8.47
C ALA A 119 -1.29 3.12 8.42
N MET A 120 -2.31 2.95 7.57
CA MET A 120 -3.44 3.88 7.47
C MET A 120 -4.20 3.96 8.80
N ARG A 121 -4.56 2.82 9.40
CA ARG A 121 -5.25 2.80 10.70
C ARG A 121 -4.42 3.42 11.81
N ALA A 122 -3.11 3.19 11.83
CA ALA A 122 -2.23 3.82 12.80
C ALA A 122 -2.25 5.36 12.69
N LEU A 123 -2.35 5.91 11.48
CA LEU A 123 -2.48 7.35 11.25
C LEU A 123 -3.88 7.88 11.64
N GLU A 124 -4.94 7.11 11.39
CA GLU A 124 -6.33 7.48 11.71
C GLU A 124 -6.61 7.44 13.22
N GLU A 125 -6.25 6.35 13.88
CA GLU A 125 -6.60 6.07 15.27
C GLU A 125 -5.56 6.63 16.26
N GLY A 126 -4.34 6.93 15.78
CA GLY A 126 -3.25 7.46 16.59
C GLY A 126 -2.61 6.45 17.54
N PHE A 127 -3.08 5.20 17.58
CA PHE A 127 -2.41 4.06 18.19
C PHE A 127 -3.01 2.74 17.69
N VAL A 128 -2.16 1.83 17.21
CA VAL A 128 -2.53 0.43 16.89
C VAL A 128 -1.59 -0.47 17.67
N ASP A 129 -2.13 -1.33 18.54
CA ASP A 129 -1.36 -2.34 19.27
C ASP A 129 -1.22 -3.66 18.51
N GLU A 130 -0.40 -4.58 19.02
CA GLU A 130 -0.11 -5.88 18.41
C GLU A 130 -1.37 -6.75 18.22
N GLU A 131 -2.34 -6.66 19.13
CA GLU A 131 -3.61 -7.41 19.04
C GLU A 131 -4.51 -6.84 17.93
N GLN A 132 -4.61 -5.52 17.84
CA GLN A 132 -5.32 -4.82 16.77
C GLN A 132 -4.65 -5.08 15.41
N ALA A 133 -3.32 -4.99 15.34
CA ALA A 133 -2.55 -5.28 14.13
C ALA A 133 -2.75 -6.74 13.66
N ALA A 134 -2.81 -7.69 14.59
CA ALA A 134 -3.10 -9.09 14.28
C ALA A 134 -4.52 -9.28 13.76
N ALA A 135 -5.52 -8.64 14.37
CA ALA A 135 -6.91 -8.70 13.92
C ALA A 135 -7.10 -8.08 12.53
N ILE A 136 -6.40 -6.98 12.24
CA ILE A 136 -6.35 -6.36 10.92
C ILE A 136 -5.74 -7.32 9.89
N ALA A 137 -4.61 -7.93 10.24
CA ALA A 137 -3.93 -8.86 9.36
C ALA A 137 -4.80 -10.06 9.00
N ASP A 138 -5.61 -10.53 9.95
CA ASP A 138 -6.57 -11.62 9.75
C ASP A 138 -7.73 -11.19 8.85
N ASP A 139 -8.38 -10.05 9.12
CA ASP A 139 -9.49 -9.50 8.30
C ASP A 139 -9.06 -9.19 6.85
N VAL A 140 -7.87 -8.61 6.65
CA VAL A 140 -7.31 -8.38 5.31
C VAL A 140 -6.99 -9.71 4.61
N TYR A 141 -6.44 -10.68 5.34
CA TYR A 141 -6.16 -12.00 4.79
C TYR A 141 -7.44 -12.76 4.41
N GLU A 142 -8.47 -12.70 5.26
CA GLU A 142 -9.79 -13.25 5.01
C GLU A 142 -10.42 -12.57 3.79
N ARG A 143 -10.48 -11.24 3.71
CA ARG A 143 -11.01 -10.54 2.53
C ARG A 143 -10.25 -10.81 1.24
N ALA A 144 -8.92 -10.96 1.30
CA ALA A 144 -8.10 -11.27 0.13
C ALA A 144 -8.28 -12.73 -0.34
N ASN A 145 -8.62 -13.65 0.57
CA ASN A 145 -8.75 -15.08 0.30
C ASN A 145 -10.19 -15.60 0.30
N ASP A 146 -11.19 -14.78 0.62
CA ASP A 146 -12.60 -15.15 0.60
C ASP A 146 -13.07 -15.34 -0.85
N PRO A 147 -13.44 -16.57 -1.25
CA PRO A 147 -13.97 -16.83 -2.58
C PRO A 147 -15.33 -16.16 -2.83
N ALA A 148 -16.11 -15.81 -1.80
CA ALA A 148 -17.40 -15.13 -1.94
C ALA A 148 -17.27 -13.62 -2.22
N ALA A 149 -16.19 -12.98 -1.75
CA ALA A 149 -15.90 -11.56 -2.03
C ALA A 149 -15.54 -11.28 -3.51
N ARG A 150 -15.36 -12.33 -4.33
CA ARG A 150 -15.12 -12.25 -5.77
C ARG A 150 -16.41 -12.16 -6.60
N ASP A 151 -17.54 -12.60 -6.05
CA ASP A 151 -18.81 -12.74 -6.78
C ASP A 151 -19.77 -11.55 -6.56
N GLU A 152 -19.55 -10.72 -5.53
CA GLU A 152 -20.46 -9.60 -5.19
C GLU A 152 -20.17 -8.28 -5.93
N ARG A 153 -19.14 -8.20 -6.79
CA ARG A 153 -18.75 -6.95 -7.47
C ARG A 153 -19.58 -6.60 -8.71
N ASP A 154 -20.35 -7.56 -9.24
CA ASP A 154 -21.19 -7.34 -10.41
C ASP A 154 -22.60 -6.82 -10.09
N ASP A 155 -22.96 -6.67 -8.80
CA ASP A 155 -24.32 -6.24 -8.39
C ASP A 155 -24.35 -5.04 -7.41
N ALA A 156 -23.26 -4.28 -7.31
CA ALA A 156 -23.23 -3.04 -6.52
C ALA A 156 -23.84 -1.84 -7.26
N GLY A 157 -25.04 -2.03 -7.82
CA GLY A 157 -25.99 -0.96 -8.06
C GLY A 157 -26.85 -0.77 -6.81
N GLU A 158 -26.87 0.46 -6.28
CA GLU A 158 -27.82 0.93 -5.28
C GLU A 158 -27.66 0.37 -3.85
N ARG A 159 -26.81 1.02 -3.05
CA ARG A 159 -27.05 1.12 -1.61
C ARG A 159 -27.33 2.58 -1.26
N GLU A 160 -28.61 2.98 -1.37
CA GLU A 160 -29.17 4.10 -0.62
C GLU A 160 -29.15 3.73 0.87
N GLY A 161 -28.51 4.54 1.70
CA GLY A 161 -28.32 4.20 3.11
C GLY A 161 -27.79 5.34 3.98
N ASN A 162 -28.58 6.40 4.11
CA ASN A 162 -28.75 7.18 5.34
C ASN A 162 -27.51 7.86 5.95
N ASP A 163 -27.07 8.96 5.32
CA ASP A 163 -26.26 10.00 5.96
C ASP A 163 -27.09 10.73 7.02
N ASP A 164 -27.09 10.23 8.24
CA ASP A 164 -27.48 11.02 9.40
C ASP A 164 -26.52 10.76 10.56
N ASN A 165 -25.66 11.76 10.77
CA ASN A 165 -25.15 12.22 12.05
C ASN A 165 -23.96 11.48 12.69
N LEU A 166 -22.76 11.87 12.26
CA LEU A 166 -21.50 11.76 13.03
C LEU A 166 -20.78 13.12 13.05
N GLN A 167 -21.45 14.13 13.61
CA GLN A 167 -20.80 15.33 14.11
C GLN A 167 -21.07 15.44 15.61
N ASP A 168 -20.23 14.81 16.43
CA ASP A 168 -19.86 15.35 17.74
C ASP A 168 -18.67 14.58 18.32
N GLY A 169 -17.54 15.26 18.56
CA GLY A 169 -16.49 14.70 19.42
C GLY A 169 -15.00 14.81 19.00
N LEU A 170 -14.62 15.60 17.99
CA LEU A 170 -13.20 15.92 17.76
C LEU A 170 -12.72 16.89 18.85
N SER A 171 -12.41 16.35 20.03
CA SER A 171 -11.71 17.08 21.08
C SER A 171 -10.28 17.36 20.63
N ASP A 172 -9.92 18.63 20.60
CA ASP A 172 -8.59 19.20 20.82
C ASP A 172 -7.40 18.21 20.84
N GLY A 173 -6.71 18.11 19.69
CA GLY A 173 -5.25 18.16 19.68
C GLY A 173 -4.47 16.94 20.17
N SER A 174 -4.62 15.80 19.51
CA SER A 174 -3.50 14.87 19.37
C SER A 174 -3.04 14.83 17.90
N ARG A 175 -2.23 15.83 17.51
CA ARG A 175 -1.36 15.75 16.32
C ARG A 175 -0.36 14.58 16.39
N GLU A 176 -0.37 13.89 17.52
CA GLU A 176 0.46 12.76 17.82
C GLU A 176 -0.13 11.46 17.24
N VAL A 177 0.75 10.68 16.63
CA VAL A 177 0.51 9.32 16.14
C VAL A 177 1.45 8.42 16.93
N VAL A 178 0.94 7.52 17.75
CA VAL A 178 1.73 6.58 18.53
C VAL A 178 1.80 5.26 17.79
N LEU A 179 3.02 4.79 17.54
CA LEU A 179 3.30 3.53 16.87
C LEU A 179 4.01 2.59 17.86
N ASP A 180 3.56 1.35 17.91
CA ASP A 180 4.33 0.25 18.46
C ASP A 180 5.36 -0.28 17.43
N GLU A 181 6.09 -1.34 17.77
CA GLU A 181 7.10 -1.90 16.85
C GLU A 181 6.49 -2.47 15.56
N ALA A 182 5.31 -3.10 15.66
CA ALA A 182 4.64 -3.74 14.53
C ALA A 182 4.11 -2.71 13.53
N SER A 183 3.37 -1.71 14.02
CA SER A 183 2.83 -0.61 13.23
C SER A 183 3.93 0.30 12.67
N ALA A 184 5.03 0.54 13.41
CA ALA A 184 6.19 1.25 12.88
C ALA A 184 6.84 0.49 11.71
N ARG A 185 6.95 -0.83 11.80
CA ARG A 185 7.47 -1.66 10.71
C ARG A 185 6.55 -1.65 9.49
N ALA A 186 5.24 -1.80 9.69
CA ALA A 186 4.25 -1.71 8.63
C ALA A 186 4.29 -0.33 7.94
N MET A 187 4.35 0.75 8.73
CA MET A 187 4.50 2.13 8.26
C MET A 187 5.75 2.31 7.37
N MET A 188 6.91 1.81 7.80
CA MET A 188 8.12 1.88 6.97
C MET A 188 7.97 1.15 5.63
N MET A 189 7.32 -0.02 5.62
CA MET A 189 7.06 -0.79 4.40
C MET A 189 6.06 -0.07 3.49
N ALA A 190 4.96 0.44 4.04
CA ALA A 190 3.94 1.20 3.34
C ALA A 190 4.51 2.48 2.71
N LEU A 191 5.28 3.27 3.47
CA LEU A 191 5.96 4.46 2.95
C LEU A 191 6.93 4.12 1.82
N THR A 192 7.65 2.99 1.92
CA THR A 192 8.53 2.51 0.86
C THR A 192 7.73 2.20 -0.42
N ASP A 193 6.60 1.50 -0.29
CA ASP A 193 5.76 1.14 -1.43
C ASP A 193 5.17 2.39 -2.11
N VAL A 194 4.62 3.33 -1.36
CA VAL A 194 4.10 4.60 -1.89
C VAL A 194 5.21 5.38 -2.61
N ARG A 195 6.41 5.46 -2.01
CA ARG A 195 7.57 6.12 -2.63
C ARG A 195 8.00 5.45 -3.93
N LEU A 196 7.92 4.12 -4.05
CA LEU A 196 8.22 3.43 -5.30
C LEU A 196 7.22 3.77 -6.40
N VAL A 197 5.94 3.91 -6.07
CA VAL A 197 4.90 4.34 -7.02
C VAL A 197 5.17 5.77 -7.49
N LEU A 198 5.40 6.71 -6.56
CA LEU A 198 5.71 8.10 -6.90
C LEU A 198 7.00 8.21 -7.72
N ALA A 199 8.06 7.49 -7.33
CA ALA A 199 9.32 7.45 -8.07
C ALA A 199 9.12 6.99 -9.51
N GLU A 200 8.29 5.97 -9.75
CA GLU A 200 8.00 5.51 -11.10
C GLU A 200 7.25 6.57 -11.92
N ARG A 201 6.23 7.22 -11.33
CA ARG A 201 5.45 8.29 -12.00
C ARG A 201 6.29 9.53 -12.30
N LEU A 202 7.27 9.83 -11.45
CA LEU A 202 8.25 10.91 -11.63
C LEU A 202 9.42 10.50 -12.54
N GLY A 203 9.50 9.23 -12.97
CA GLY A 203 10.58 8.74 -13.81
C GLY A 203 11.94 8.59 -13.11
N LEU A 204 11.97 8.50 -11.78
CA LEU A 204 13.19 8.37 -10.97
C LEU A 204 13.76 6.95 -11.05
N ARG A 205 14.97 6.82 -11.61
CA ARG A 205 15.65 5.52 -11.82
C ARG A 205 16.90 5.38 -10.98
N THR A 206 17.53 6.49 -10.63
CA THR A 206 18.81 6.54 -9.93
C THR A 206 18.76 7.44 -8.71
N ASP A 207 19.73 7.29 -7.83
CA ASP A 207 19.90 8.18 -6.67
C ASP A 207 20.17 9.63 -7.12
N GLU A 208 20.88 9.81 -8.25
CA GLU A 208 21.14 11.14 -8.83
C GLU A 208 19.84 11.84 -9.28
N ASP A 209 18.87 11.10 -9.82
CA ASP A 209 17.56 11.65 -10.19
C ASP A 209 16.81 12.16 -8.94
N ALA A 210 16.83 11.38 -7.85
CA ALA A 210 16.18 11.76 -6.60
C ALA A 210 16.86 12.98 -5.94
N GLU A 211 18.20 13.05 -5.96
CA GLU A 211 18.96 14.21 -5.47
C GLU A 211 18.75 15.46 -6.33
N ALA A 212 18.54 15.31 -7.64
CA ALA A 212 18.20 16.42 -8.52
C ALA A 212 16.79 16.96 -8.21
N LEU A 213 15.82 16.06 -8.02
CA LEU A 213 14.45 16.39 -7.66
C LEU A 213 14.36 17.10 -6.31
N SER A 214 15.01 16.58 -5.27
CA SER A 214 15.02 17.21 -3.93
C SER A 214 15.60 18.64 -3.99
N ARG A 215 16.72 18.84 -4.70
CA ARG A 215 17.28 20.19 -4.93
C ARG A 215 16.35 21.09 -5.76
N GLN A 216 15.51 20.54 -6.62
CA GLN A 216 14.52 21.34 -7.35
C GLN A 216 13.43 21.81 -6.39
N VAL A 217 12.83 20.89 -5.62
CA VAL A 217 11.81 21.18 -4.60
C VAL A 217 12.31 22.24 -3.61
N GLU A 218 13.55 22.13 -3.13
CA GLU A 218 14.15 23.13 -2.21
C GLU A 218 14.28 24.55 -2.79
N ARG A 219 14.33 24.69 -4.12
CA ARG A 219 14.45 26.00 -4.79
C ARG A 219 13.10 26.64 -5.07
N GLU A 220 12.04 25.85 -5.11
CA GLU A 220 10.70 26.31 -5.42
C GLU A 220 9.97 26.71 -4.13
N ASP A 221 9.40 27.91 -4.10
CA ASP A 221 8.64 28.37 -2.93
C ASP A 221 7.30 27.61 -2.77
N ALA A 222 6.73 27.14 -3.88
CA ALA A 222 5.51 26.35 -3.93
C ALA A 222 5.40 25.55 -5.25
N PRO A 223 4.74 24.38 -5.25
CA PRO A 223 4.46 23.62 -6.47
C PRO A 223 3.59 24.41 -7.45
N ASN A 224 3.95 24.43 -8.74
CA ASN A 224 3.21 25.17 -9.77
C ASN A 224 2.59 24.26 -10.85
N SER A 225 2.90 22.97 -10.82
CA SER A 225 2.35 21.95 -11.71
C SER A 225 2.02 20.67 -10.92
N PRO A 226 1.23 19.75 -11.50
CA PRO A 226 0.99 18.43 -10.91
C PRO A 226 2.29 17.64 -10.69
N GLU A 227 3.28 17.80 -11.57
CA GLU A 227 4.58 17.14 -11.46
C GLU A 227 5.37 17.67 -10.26
N ASP A 228 5.38 18.99 -10.06
CA ASP A 228 6.02 19.61 -8.89
C ASP A 228 5.34 19.19 -7.59
N LEU A 229 4.01 18.97 -7.63
CA LEU A 229 3.26 18.49 -6.46
C LEU A 229 3.64 17.06 -6.11
N LEU A 230 3.73 16.17 -7.10
CA LEU A 230 4.22 14.80 -6.90
C LEU A 230 5.67 14.79 -6.40
N ALA A 231 6.51 15.70 -6.90
CA ALA A 231 7.89 15.88 -6.44
C ALA A 231 7.93 16.28 -4.96
N ALA A 232 7.12 17.26 -4.56
CA ALA A 232 7.00 17.69 -3.17
C ALA A 232 6.50 16.56 -2.27
N TYR A 233 5.52 15.76 -2.71
CA TYR A 233 5.06 14.59 -1.97
C TYR A 233 6.14 13.51 -1.82
N TYR A 234 6.90 13.22 -2.89
CA TYR A 234 8.01 12.28 -2.83
C TYR A 234 9.10 12.73 -1.85
N ASP A 235 9.47 14.02 -1.87
CA ASP A 235 10.46 14.60 -0.95
C ASP A 235 9.96 14.58 0.51
N PHE A 236 8.70 14.95 0.73
CA PHE A 236 8.04 14.87 2.03
C PHE A 236 8.04 13.45 2.61
N LEU A 237 7.62 12.45 1.83
CA LEU A 237 7.65 11.04 2.26
C LEU A 237 9.08 10.55 2.48
N THR A 238 10.05 11.11 1.76
CA THR A 238 11.48 10.81 1.96
C THR A 238 11.94 11.24 3.33
N TRP A 239 11.74 12.51 3.66
CA TRP A 239 12.02 13.04 4.99
C TRP A 239 11.29 12.28 6.10
N MET A 240 10.00 11.97 5.89
CA MET A 240 9.19 11.21 6.84
C MET A 240 9.78 9.82 7.11
N SER A 241 10.13 9.09 6.05
CA SER A 241 10.73 7.75 6.14
C SER A 241 12.06 7.77 6.91
N GLU A 242 12.89 8.76 6.65
CA GLU A 242 14.16 8.96 7.36
C GLU A 242 13.94 9.25 8.84
N SER A 243 12.97 10.11 9.16
CA SER A 243 12.63 10.43 10.53
C SER A 243 12.15 9.20 11.30
N LEU A 244 11.27 8.39 10.70
CA LEU A 244 10.79 7.15 11.32
C LEU A 244 11.93 6.14 11.50
N THR A 245 12.76 5.96 10.47
CA THR A 245 13.93 5.07 10.53
C THR A 245 14.87 5.46 11.67
N LEU A 246 15.15 6.76 11.84
CA LEU A 246 15.98 7.27 12.93
C LEU A 246 15.34 7.06 14.31
N ALA A 247 14.02 7.20 14.44
CA ALA A 247 13.31 6.94 15.68
C ALA A 247 13.35 5.45 16.07
N VAL A 248 13.18 4.56 15.09
CA VAL A 248 13.29 3.10 15.28
C VAL A 248 14.72 2.71 15.67
N MET A 249 15.75 3.26 15.01
CA MET A 249 17.16 2.89 15.25
C MET A 249 17.74 3.46 16.55
N ARG A 250 17.18 4.56 17.09
CA ARG A 250 17.67 5.14 18.34
C ARG A 250 17.47 4.14 19.47
N LYS A 251 18.57 3.60 19.99
CA LYS A 251 18.55 2.62 21.08
C LYS A 251 17.94 3.28 22.33
N ALA A 252 17.02 2.56 22.98
CA ALA A 252 16.48 2.89 24.30
C ALA A 252 17.60 2.95 25.36
#